data_AF-A0A9W4PQ37-F1
#
_entry.id   AF-A0A9W4PQ37-F1
#
_cell.length_a   1.000
_cell.length_b   1.000
_cell.length_c   1.000
_cell.angle_alpha   90.00
_cell.angle_beta   90.00
_cell.angle_gamma   90.00
#
_symmetry.space_group_name_H-M   'P 1'
#
loop_
_entity.id
_entity.type
_entity.pdbx_description
1 polymer ?
#
loop_
_entity_poly.entity_id
_entity_poly.type
_entity_poly.pdbx_seq_one_letter_code
_entity_poly.pdbx_strand_id
1 'polypeptide(L)'
;MTAAALLSGGFVPASRWIRPHSGRLALERPLPKEPGVYAFVQGERALYVGIAASGLNSRFSAYVSLGASDPTHLRMQALLVEALESSAFLDILTIAPPNSSWNGWPVNASAGLEVGLIAHYDLPWNIRGAGKIRERRRRATTPATARCQ
;
A
#
# COMPACT_ATOMS: atom_id res chain seq x y z
N MET A 1 10.55 5.18 -2.56
CA MET A 1 10.45 4.13 -3.59
C MET A 1 9.85 4.75 -4.84
N THR A 2 10.35 4.40 -6.03
CA THR A 2 9.85 4.94 -7.31
C THR A 2 8.88 3.97 -7.98
N ALA A 3 8.07 4.48 -8.92
CA ALA A 3 7.22 3.68 -9.79
C ALA A 3 8.03 2.67 -10.60
N ALA A 4 9.18 3.10 -11.15
CA ALA A 4 10.09 2.23 -11.88
C ALA A 4 10.62 1.05 -11.04
N ALA A 5 10.91 1.28 -9.75
CA ALA A 5 11.33 0.21 -8.85
C ALA A 5 10.20 -0.80 -8.58
N LEU A 6 8.95 -0.34 -8.44
CA LEU A 6 7.78 -1.22 -8.30
C LEU A 6 7.60 -2.09 -9.56
N LEU A 7 7.63 -1.47 -10.74
CA LEU A 7 7.49 -2.16 -12.03
C LEU A 7 8.59 -3.20 -12.22
N SER A 8 9.83 -2.84 -11.91
CA SER A 8 10.98 -3.77 -11.96
C SER A 8 10.85 -4.90 -10.93
N GLY A 9 10.17 -4.64 -9.81
CA GLY A 9 9.84 -5.62 -8.78
C GLY A 9 8.64 -6.52 -9.09
N GLY A 10 8.07 -6.42 -10.31
CA GLY A 10 6.98 -7.27 -10.77
C GLY A 10 5.57 -6.71 -10.54
N PHE A 11 5.45 -5.46 -10.08
CA PHE A 11 4.15 -4.79 -10.13
C PHE A 11 3.77 -4.48 -11.57
N VAL A 12 2.47 -4.45 -11.85
CA VAL A 12 1.90 -4.10 -13.15
C VAL A 12 0.93 -2.93 -13.02
N PRO A 13 0.80 -2.07 -14.05
CA PRO A 13 -0.26 -1.07 -14.09
C PRO A 13 -1.65 -1.72 -14.09
N ALA A 14 -2.55 -1.25 -13.22
CA ALA A 14 -3.86 -1.85 -13.06
C ALA A 14 -5.02 -0.88 -13.33
N SER A 15 -4.94 0.34 -12.78
CA SER A 15 -5.96 1.37 -12.94
C SER A 15 -5.41 2.73 -12.51
N ARG A 16 -6.28 3.74 -12.48
CA ARG A 16 -6.02 5.06 -11.91
C ARG A 16 -7.18 5.50 -11.04
N TRP A 17 -6.88 6.18 -9.94
CA TRP A 17 -7.86 7.04 -9.32
C TRP A 17 -8.00 8.32 -10.13
N ILE A 18 -9.25 8.70 -10.35
CA ILE A 18 -9.64 9.95 -11.00
C ILE A 18 -10.72 10.61 -10.16
N ARG A 19 -10.85 11.94 -10.28
CA ARG A 19 -11.96 12.72 -9.74
C ARG A 19 -12.63 13.43 -10.92
N PRO A 20 -13.67 12.84 -11.53
CA PRO A 20 -14.42 13.50 -12.60
C PRO A 20 -15.05 14.80 -12.10
N HIS A 21 -15.50 15.66 -13.02
CA HIS A 21 -16.16 16.93 -12.70
C HIS A 21 -17.36 16.80 -11.74
N SER A 22 -17.97 15.61 -11.64
CA SER A 22 -19.00 15.27 -10.64
C SER A 22 -18.50 15.20 -9.19
N GLY A 23 -17.19 15.36 -8.96
CA GLY A 23 -16.55 15.55 -7.67
C GLY A 23 -16.27 14.28 -6.87
N ARG A 24 -16.78 13.12 -7.31
CA ARG A 24 -16.61 11.84 -6.60
C ARG A 24 -15.36 11.09 -7.06
N LEU A 25 -14.69 10.39 -6.13
CA LEU A 25 -13.61 9.46 -6.48
C LEU A 25 -14.13 8.32 -7.35
N ALA A 26 -13.41 8.00 -8.40
CA ALA A 26 -13.71 6.89 -9.29
C ALA A 26 -12.43 6.22 -9.78
N LEU A 27 -12.56 4.96 -10.17
CA LEU A 27 -11.51 4.24 -10.88
C LEU A 27 -11.67 4.44 -12.38
N GLU A 28 -10.56 4.68 -13.10
CA GLU A 28 -10.56 4.74 -14.56
C GLU A 28 -11.02 3.39 -15.16
N ARG A 29 -10.65 2.28 -14.52
CA ARG A 29 -11.01 0.90 -14.91
C ARG A 29 -11.25 0.04 -13.67
N PRO A 30 -12.15 -0.95 -13.74
CA PRO A 30 -12.39 -1.86 -12.63
C PRO A 30 -11.14 -2.68 -12.32
N LEU A 31 -10.91 -2.93 -11.02
CA LEU A 31 -9.83 -3.80 -10.55
C LEU A 31 -10.29 -5.26 -10.45
N PRO A 32 -9.34 -6.22 -10.56
CA PRO A 32 -9.59 -7.64 -10.35
C PRO A 32 -10.22 -7.95 -8.99
N LYS A 33 -10.89 -9.10 -8.89
CA LYS A 33 -11.50 -9.58 -7.63
C LYS A 33 -10.50 -10.35 -6.77
N GLU A 34 -9.36 -10.70 -7.34
CA GLU A 34 -8.32 -11.50 -6.73
C GLU A 34 -7.57 -10.71 -5.63
N PRO A 35 -7.07 -11.41 -4.59
CA PRO A 35 -6.20 -10.81 -3.59
C PRO A 35 -4.86 -10.36 -4.19
N GLY A 36 -4.24 -9.37 -3.57
CA GLY A 36 -2.91 -8.93 -3.94
C GLY A 36 -2.43 -7.73 -3.14
N VAL A 37 -1.28 -7.21 -3.54
CA VAL A 37 -0.71 -5.96 -3.04
C VAL A 37 -0.96 -4.88 -4.08
N TYR A 38 -1.32 -3.69 -3.63
CA TYR A 38 -1.48 -2.51 -4.48
C TYR A 38 -0.61 -1.37 -3.98
N ALA A 39 -0.22 -0.49 -4.90
CA ALA A 39 0.50 0.73 -4.61
C ALA A 39 -0.22 1.93 -5.23
N PHE A 40 -0.23 3.05 -4.51
CA PHE A 40 -0.62 4.34 -5.05
C PHE A 40 0.61 5.14 -5.44
N VAL A 41 0.59 5.67 -6.66
CA VAL A 41 1.74 6.34 -7.28
C VAL A 41 1.30 7.69 -7.84
N GLN A 42 2.04 8.75 -7.51
CA GLN A 42 1.85 10.08 -8.08
C GLN A 42 3.11 10.48 -8.84
N GLY A 43 2.98 10.67 -10.15
CA GLY A 43 4.15 10.81 -11.04
C GLY A 43 5.08 9.61 -10.89
N GLU A 44 6.32 9.83 -10.45
CA GLU A 44 7.30 8.76 -10.29
C GLU A 44 7.37 8.19 -8.86
N ARG A 45 6.62 8.76 -7.90
CA ARG A 45 6.78 8.43 -6.47
C ARG A 45 5.65 7.52 -5.98
N ALA A 46 6.02 6.41 -5.35
CA ALA A 46 5.08 5.60 -4.59
C ALA A 46 4.75 6.28 -3.25
N LEU A 47 3.45 6.48 -2.99
CA LEU A 47 2.94 7.14 -1.79
C LEU A 47 2.47 6.15 -0.73
N TYR A 48 1.88 5.04 -1.18
CA TYR A 48 1.25 4.04 -0.33
C TYR A 48 1.42 2.64 -0.89
N VAL A 49 1.52 1.65 -0.02
CA VAL A 49 1.35 0.22 -0.34
C VAL A 49 0.35 -0.38 0.63
N GLY A 50 -0.55 -1.22 0.13
CA GLY A 50 -1.52 -1.95 0.95
C GLY A 50 -1.80 -3.34 0.44
N ILE A 51 -2.23 -4.23 1.32
CA ILE A 51 -2.81 -5.52 0.94
C ILE A 51 -4.33 -5.43 0.74
N ALA A 52 -4.83 -6.12 -0.28
CA ALA A 52 -6.24 -6.35 -0.53
C ALA A 52 -6.57 -7.83 -0.30
N ALA A 53 -6.58 -8.26 0.97
CA ALA A 53 -6.72 -9.69 1.32
C ALA A 53 -8.04 -10.32 0.85
N SER A 54 -9.13 -9.55 0.84
CA SER A 54 -10.45 -9.97 0.35
C SER A 54 -10.68 -9.70 -1.15
N GLY A 55 -9.66 -9.19 -1.86
CA GLY A 55 -9.76 -8.83 -3.27
C GLY A 55 -9.57 -7.33 -3.52
N LEU A 56 -8.89 -7.00 -4.62
CA LEU A 56 -8.61 -5.61 -5.02
C LEU A 56 -9.90 -4.81 -5.25
N ASN A 57 -10.89 -5.37 -5.94
CA ASN A 57 -12.17 -4.73 -6.18
C ASN A 57 -12.90 -4.32 -4.88
N SER A 58 -12.99 -5.24 -3.90
CA SER A 58 -13.65 -4.99 -2.62
C SER A 58 -12.90 -3.95 -1.79
N ARG A 59 -11.56 -4.03 -1.77
CA ARG A 59 -10.73 -3.05 -1.05
C ARG A 59 -10.92 -1.63 -1.58
N PHE A 60 -11.01 -1.46 -2.89
CA PHE A 60 -11.16 -0.15 -3.51
C PHE A 60 -12.58 0.39 -3.43
N SER A 61 -13.59 -0.48 -3.53
CA SER A 61 -14.99 -0.11 -3.30
C SER A 61 -15.20 0.49 -1.91
N ALA A 62 -14.48 0.00 -0.90
CA ALA A 62 -14.54 0.54 0.46
C ALA A 62 -14.10 2.01 0.55
N TYR A 63 -13.20 2.48 -0.33
CA TYR A 63 -12.77 3.89 -0.36
C TYR A 63 -13.79 4.83 -1.01
N VAL A 64 -14.72 4.30 -1.81
CA VAL A 64 -15.78 5.07 -2.48
C VAL A 64 -17.11 5.00 -1.71
N SER A 65 -17.26 4.01 -0.82
CA SER A 65 -18.50 3.77 -0.08
C SER A 65 -18.88 4.96 0.82
N LEU A 66 -20.13 5.41 0.68
CA LEU A 66 -20.73 6.40 1.56
C LEU A 66 -21.05 5.73 2.91
N GLY A 67 -20.45 6.22 4.00
CA GLY A 67 -20.64 5.65 5.33
C GLY A 67 -19.49 4.78 5.84
N ALA A 68 -18.30 4.88 5.24
CA ALA A 68 -17.10 4.27 5.81
C ALA A 68 -16.85 4.80 7.24
N SER A 69 -16.94 3.92 8.24
CA SER A 69 -16.67 4.25 9.65
C SER A 69 -15.26 3.86 10.09
N ASP A 70 -14.55 3.04 9.29
CA ASP A 70 -13.15 2.69 9.55
C ASP A 70 -12.27 3.96 9.39
N PRO A 71 -11.61 4.42 10.46
CA PRO A 71 -10.75 5.60 10.42
C PRO A 71 -9.64 5.50 9.36
N THR A 72 -9.22 4.28 9.02
CA THR A 72 -8.22 4.04 7.97
C THR A 72 -8.78 4.37 6.60
N HIS A 73 -10.04 4.03 6.32
CA HIS A 73 -10.67 4.30 5.03
C HIS A 73 -10.96 5.78 4.89
N LEU A 74 -11.48 6.43 5.94
CA LEU A 74 -11.69 7.88 5.95
C LEU A 74 -10.38 8.65 5.70
N ARG A 75 -9.30 8.26 6.36
CA ARG A 75 -7.98 8.86 6.12
C ARG A 75 -7.49 8.64 4.69
N MET A 76 -7.64 7.42 4.15
CA MET A 76 -7.26 7.13 2.77
C MET A 76 -8.07 7.95 1.78
N GLN A 77 -9.38 8.07 2.01
CA GLN A 77 -10.26 8.86 1.16
C GLN A 77 -9.82 10.33 1.13
N ALA A 78 -9.54 10.93 2.30
CA ALA A 78 -9.04 12.30 2.38
C ALA A 78 -7.72 12.49 1.61
N LEU A 79 -6.75 11.59 1.81
CA LEU A 79 -5.46 11.64 1.09
C LEU A 79 -5.62 11.47 -0.43
N LEU A 80 -6.53 10.61 -0.87
CA LEU A 80 -6.83 10.43 -2.30
C LEU A 80 -7.44 11.71 -2.90
N VAL A 81 -8.37 12.36 -2.20
CA VAL A 81 -8.97 13.62 -2.64
C VAL A 81 -7.91 14.72 -2.74
N GLU A 82 -7.11 14.91 -1.69
CA GLU A 82 -6.03 15.91 -1.65
C GLU A 82 -5.00 15.70 -2.77
N ALA A 83 -4.60 14.45 -3.01
CA ALA A 83 -3.68 14.13 -4.11
C ALA A 83 -4.27 14.48 -5.48
N LEU A 84 -5.56 14.27 -5.68
CA LEU A 84 -6.26 14.58 -6.94
C LEU A 84 -6.62 16.06 -7.10
N GLU A 85 -6.44 16.88 -6.08
CA GLU A 85 -6.52 18.35 -6.22
C GLU A 85 -5.24 18.90 -6.85
N SER A 86 -4.11 18.24 -6.64
CA SER A 86 -2.79 18.62 -7.18
C SER A 86 -2.38 17.83 -8.43
N SER A 87 -3.16 16.82 -8.84
CA SER A 87 -2.87 15.98 -10.00
C SER A 87 -4.13 15.47 -10.67
N ALA A 88 -4.09 15.28 -12.00
CA ALA A 88 -5.25 14.79 -12.75
C ALA A 88 -5.64 13.35 -12.39
N PHE A 89 -4.67 12.53 -11.99
CA PHE A 89 -4.87 11.13 -11.62
C PHE A 89 -3.79 10.63 -10.66
N LEU A 90 -4.08 9.51 -10.01
CA LEU A 90 -3.12 8.73 -9.22
C LEU A 90 -3.03 7.32 -9.79
N ASP A 91 -1.84 6.87 -10.17
CA ASP A 91 -1.64 5.54 -10.73
C ASP A 91 -1.80 4.46 -9.64
N ILE A 92 -2.39 3.34 -10.05
CA ILE A 92 -2.55 2.14 -9.24
C ILE A 92 -1.74 1.03 -9.89
N LEU A 93 -0.71 0.56 -9.18
CA LEU A 93 0.06 -0.61 -9.56
C LEU A 93 -0.32 -1.78 -8.65
N THR A 94 -0.34 -3.01 -9.17
CA THR A 94 -0.68 -4.20 -8.40
C THR A 94 0.30 -5.35 -8.63
N ILE A 95 0.39 -6.26 -7.68
CA ILE A 95 1.10 -7.54 -7.80
C ILE A 95 0.37 -8.60 -6.98
N ALA A 96 0.37 -9.83 -7.46
CA ALA A 96 -0.18 -10.99 -6.76
C ALA A 96 0.89 -12.10 -6.72
N PRO A 97 1.88 -12.01 -5.81
CA PRO A 97 2.89 -13.06 -5.70
C PRO A 97 2.24 -14.37 -5.22
N PRO A 98 2.69 -15.52 -5.73
CA PRO A 98 2.14 -16.81 -5.33
C PRO A 98 2.44 -17.09 -3.85
N ASN A 99 1.46 -17.65 -3.14
CA ASN A 99 1.68 -18.16 -1.79
C ASN A 99 2.61 -19.37 -1.81
N SER A 100 3.25 -19.63 -0.67
CA SER A 100 4.16 -20.77 -0.49
C SER A 100 3.88 -21.51 0.81
N SER A 101 4.67 -22.54 1.09
CA SER A 101 4.63 -23.30 2.34
C SER A 101 6.01 -23.30 2.99
N TRP A 102 6.05 -23.20 4.31
CA TRP A 102 7.25 -23.37 5.11
C TRP A 102 7.01 -24.47 6.13
N ASN A 103 7.65 -25.62 5.97
CA ASN A 103 7.51 -26.78 6.86
C ASN A 103 6.05 -27.23 7.05
N GLY A 104 5.22 -27.08 6.00
CA GLY A 104 3.79 -27.40 6.05
C GLY A 104 2.89 -26.24 6.49
N TRP A 105 3.46 -25.08 6.86
CA TRP A 105 2.71 -23.90 7.30
C TRP A 105 2.46 -22.97 6.11
N PRO A 106 1.23 -22.44 5.95
CA PRO A 106 0.93 -21.55 4.85
C PRO A 106 1.65 -20.21 5.01
N VAL A 107 2.32 -19.76 3.94
CA VAL A 107 2.98 -18.46 3.86
C VAL A 107 2.23 -17.57 2.89
N ASN A 108 1.70 -16.46 3.41
CA ASN A 108 1.06 -15.43 2.61
C ASN A 108 2.12 -14.48 2.03
N ALA A 109 2.41 -14.64 0.74
CA ALA A 109 3.44 -13.85 0.07
C ALA A 109 3.06 -12.37 -0.04
N SER A 110 1.78 -12.07 -0.25
CA SER A 110 1.30 -10.68 -0.35
C SER A 110 1.46 -9.92 0.98
N ALA A 111 1.13 -10.57 2.10
CA ALA A 111 1.31 -9.96 3.43
C ALA A 111 2.78 -9.76 3.77
N GLY A 112 3.63 -10.75 3.47
CA GLY A 112 5.07 -10.64 3.63
C GLY A 112 5.66 -9.49 2.80
N LEU A 113 5.22 -9.37 1.54
CA LEU A 113 5.66 -8.32 0.63
C LEU A 113 5.25 -6.92 1.11
N GLU A 114 3.99 -6.71 1.51
CA GLU A 114 3.52 -5.43 2.05
C GLU A 114 4.40 -5.00 3.25
N VAL A 115 4.59 -5.90 4.22
CA VAL A 115 5.41 -5.62 5.41
C VAL A 115 6.85 -5.30 5.01
N GLY A 116 7.44 -6.08 4.09
CA GLY A 116 8.80 -5.86 3.59
C GLY A 116 8.97 -4.49 2.92
N LEU A 117 8.01 -4.09 2.08
CA LEU A 117 8.04 -2.79 1.39
C LEU A 117 7.90 -1.62 2.38
N ILE A 118 6.97 -1.71 3.34
CA ILE A 118 6.80 -0.68 4.37
C ILE A 118 8.04 -0.59 5.29
N ALA A 119 8.68 -1.72 5.55
CA ALA A 119 9.89 -1.78 6.37
C ALA A 119 11.11 -1.15 5.67
N HIS A 120 11.23 -1.41 4.37
CA HIS A 120 12.41 -1.04 3.58
C HIS A 120 12.34 0.41 3.08
N TYR A 121 11.15 0.90 2.75
CA TYR A 121 10.98 2.20 2.09
C TYR A 121 10.25 3.23 2.95
N ASP A 122 10.54 4.50 2.67
CA ASP A 122 9.75 5.62 3.15
C ASP A 122 8.53 5.84 2.25
N LEU A 123 7.37 5.41 2.74
CA LEU A 123 6.08 5.57 2.08
C LEU A 123 5.23 6.56 2.88
N PRO A 124 5.03 7.80 2.38
CA PRO A 124 4.39 8.89 3.11
C PRO A 124 3.05 8.53 3.74
N TRP A 125 2.27 7.67 3.10
CA TRP A 125 0.92 7.35 3.56
C TRP A 125 0.86 6.09 4.46
N ASN A 126 1.97 5.34 4.62
CA ASN A 126 2.07 4.14 5.49
C ASN A 126 2.51 4.49 6.94
N ILE A 127 1.96 5.57 7.51
CA ILE A 127 2.38 6.17 8.79
C ILE A 127 2.29 5.17 9.98
N ARG A 128 1.20 4.41 10.08
CA ARG A 128 0.95 3.52 11.24
C ARG A 128 1.85 2.28 11.28
N GLY A 129 2.27 1.77 10.12
CA GLY A 129 3.13 0.59 10.01
C GLY A 129 4.63 0.94 10.09
N ALA A 130 5.03 2.04 9.45
CA ALA A 130 6.43 2.43 9.33
C ALA A 130 7.07 2.79 10.69
N GLY A 131 6.34 3.48 11.58
CA GLY A 131 6.88 3.91 12.88
C GLY A 131 7.31 2.74 13.77
N LYS A 132 6.44 1.74 13.95
CA LYS A 132 6.71 0.55 14.79
C LYS A 132 7.86 -0.30 14.24
N ILE A 133 7.91 -0.47 12.91
CA ILE A 133 8.97 -1.27 12.27
C ILE A 133 10.33 -0.57 12.39
N ARG A 134 10.39 0.74 12.16
CA ARG A 134 11.62 1.53 12.32
C ARG A 134 12.13 1.53 13.75
N GLU A 135 11.23 1.66 14.73
CA GLU A 135 11.59 1.61 16.14
C GLU A 135 12.16 0.23 16.54
N ARG A 136 11.55 -0.87 16.05
CA ARG A 136 12.09 -2.23 16.22
C ARG A 136 13.48 -2.37 15.60
N ARG A 137 13.72 -1.82 14.41
CA ARG A 137 15.03 -1.85 13.75
C ARG A 137 16.08 -1.07 14.53
N ARG A 138 15.73 0.12 15.05
CA ARG A 138 16.62 0.91 15.92
C ARG A 138 17.02 0.12 17.17
N ARG A 139 16.05 -0.53 17.84
CA ARG A 139 16.33 -1.37 19.03
C ARG A 139 17.21 -2.59 18.73
N ALA A 140 17.06 -3.21 17.56
CA ALA A 140 17.86 -4.36 17.16
C ALA A 140 19.29 -4.01 16.72
N THR A 141 19.58 -2.74 16.42
CA THR A 141 20.90 -2.28 15.94
C THR A 141 21.72 -1.57 17.02
N THR A 142 21.14 -1.29 18.20
CA THR A 142 21.90 -0.80 19.35
C THR A 142 22.70 -1.96 19.94
N PRO A 143 24.04 -1.93 19.95
CA PRO A 143 24.80 -2.94 20.67
C PRO A 143 24.44 -2.82 22.14
N ALA A 144 24.19 -3.95 22.82
CA ALA A 144 24.13 -3.97 24.27
C ALA A 144 25.45 -3.39 24.78
N THR A 145 25.41 -2.17 25.32
CA THR A 145 26.57 -1.59 25.98
C THR A 145 26.97 -2.54 27.09
N ALA A 146 28.15 -3.13 26.95
CA ALA A 146 28.77 -4.01 27.91
C ALA A 146 28.76 -3.33 29.29
N ARG A 147 27.92 -3.84 30.20
CA ARG A 147 28.10 -3.61 31.63
C ARG A 147 29.04 -4.71 32.12
N CYS A 148 30.34 -4.41 32.09
CA CYS A 148 31.30 -4.99 33.00
C CYS A 148 31.64 -3.91 34.03
N GLN A 149 31.10 -4.05 35.23
CA GLN A 149 31.69 -3.59 36.48
C GLN A 149 31.59 -4.73 37.47
#